data_AF-A0A373B5Q7-F1
#
_entry.id   AF-A0A373B5Q7-F1
#
_cell.length_a   1.000
_cell.length_b   1.000
_cell.length_c   1.000
_cell.angle_alpha   90.00
_cell.angle_beta   90.00
_cell.angle_gamma   90.00
#
_symmetry.space_group_name_H-M   'P 1'
#
loop_
_entity.id
_entity.type
_entity.pdbx_description
1 polymer ?
#
loop_
_entity_poly.entity_id
_entity_poly.type
_entity_poly.pdbx_seq_one_letter_code
_entity_poly.pdbx_strand_id
1 'polypeptide(L)'
;MNTALSTQQTTQIAHLSAFEIMMNPEIMDRFERIASVMASSKFAVPKHLQGNTGDCLAIIMQSAQWQMDPFAVAQKTHQINGVLGYEAQLVNAVITNRAPITGRLNFEWYGDWTKINGKEDKSWDKGIKVWATLKGETTPREINISMGQVGSVRNSPLWVSDPRQQLAYLAIKRWSRLYTPDVILGVYTPDEIEEREELDVTPVQSTVKKHNGANGLKAQMAEREQAQETVIDMAQEFNTSALITQIHATETLEQLREVSSTVPTDLGEPAQTEIKNAHGWQKFYLQLLIDLEDAADVEIINSIMGKRFEPNTSGLSDVQIDKINSIYERKAAELTT
;
A
#
# COMPACT_ATOMS: atom_id res chain seq x y z
N MET A 1 -19.77 49.36 54.56
CA MET A 1 -19.57 48.96 53.15
C MET A 1 -18.12 48.58 52.99
N ASN A 2 -17.79 47.29 53.09
CA ASN A 2 -16.45 46.80 52.81
C ASN A 2 -16.54 45.95 51.54
N THR A 3 -16.26 46.60 50.41
CA THR A 3 -16.15 45.95 49.11
C THR A 3 -14.85 45.16 49.11
N ALA A 4 -14.94 43.84 49.28
CA ALA A 4 -13.80 42.96 49.09
C ALA A 4 -13.42 43.01 47.60
N LEU A 5 -12.26 43.61 47.30
CA LEU A 5 -11.60 43.47 46.02
C LEU A 5 -11.33 41.97 45.80
N SER A 6 -12.02 41.36 44.84
CA SER A 6 -11.63 40.05 44.34
C SER A 6 -10.25 40.21 43.70
N THR A 7 -9.21 39.80 44.39
CA THR A 7 -7.91 39.54 43.77
C THR A 7 -8.13 38.52 42.66
N GLN A 8 -8.19 39.00 41.41
CA GLN A 8 -8.00 38.15 40.25
C GLN A 8 -6.60 37.56 40.41
N GLN A 9 -6.52 36.29 40.79
CA GLN A 9 -5.30 35.53 40.67
C GLN A 9 -4.96 35.55 39.18
N THR A 10 -3.97 36.35 38.81
CA THR A 10 -3.28 36.20 37.54
C THR A 10 -2.67 34.81 37.55
N THR A 11 -3.42 33.81 37.06
CA THR A 11 -2.92 32.45 36.88
C THR A 11 -1.76 32.54 35.91
N GLN A 12 -0.55 32.52 36.47
CA GLN A 12 0.61 32.03 35.73
C GLN A 12 0.18 30.70 35.10
N ILE A 13 0.34 30.57 33.78
CA ILE A 13 0.03 29.33 33.07
C ILE A 13 1.02 28.29 33.60
N ALA A 14 0.64 27.58 34.65
CA ALA A 14 1.42 26.47 35.15
C ALA A 14 1.49 25.43 34.04
N HIS A 15 2.71 25.01 33.68
CA HIS A 15 2.90 23.87 32.81
C HIS A 15 2.48 22.61 33.57
N LEU A 16 1.18 22.29 33.50
CA LEU A 16 0.66 21.03 34.02
C LEU A 16 1.24 19.88 33.20
N SER A 17 1.73 18.86 33.89
CA SER A 17 2.10 17.60 33.27
C SER A 17 0.86 16.85 32.80
N ALA A 18 1.04 15.94 31.84
CA ALA A 18 -0.03 15.07 31.34
C ALA A 18 -0.74 14.29 32.46
N PHE A 19 0.02 13.86 33.46
CA PHE A 19 -0.49 13.13 34.62
C PHE A 19 -1.37 14.02 35.51
N GLU A 20 -0.95 15.25 35.78
CA GLU A 20 -1.73 16.21 36.58
C GLU A 20 -3.03 16.60 35.87
N ILE A 21 -3.00 16.73 34.54
CA ILE A 21 -4.19 16.97 33.72
C ILE A 21 -5.19 15.81 33.88
N MET A 22 -4.72 14.57 33.78
CA MET A 22 -5.56 13.38 33.88
C MET A 22 -6.14 13.18 35.29
N MET A 23 -5.38 13.53 36.32
CA MET A 23 -5.81 13.37 37.72
C MET A 23 -6.67 14.54 38.23
N ASN A 24 -6.82 15.61 37.45
CA ASN A 24 -7.65 16.75 37.81
C ASN A 24 -9.09 16.56 37.31
N PRO A 25 -10.08 16.34 38.20
CA PRO A 25 -11.45 16.07 37.80
C PRO A 25 -12.08 17.20 36.99
N GLU A 26 -11.76 18.46 37.33
CA GLU A 26 -12.34 19.61 36.64
C GLU A 26 -11.83 19.73 35.20
N ILE A 27 -10.55 19.41 34.96
CA ILE A 27 -9.99 19.40 33.61
C ILE A 27 -10.57 18.23 32.82
N MET A 28 -10.72 17.06 33.45
CA MET A 28 -11.31 15.89 32.81
C MET A 28 -12.76 16.14 32.38
N ASP A 29 -13.59 16.75 33.24
CA ASP A 29 -14.96 17.14 32.92
C ASP A 29 -15.03 18.13 31.73
N ARG A 30 -14.01 19.00 31.59
CA ARG A 30 -13.91 19.91 30.44
C ARG A 30 -13.51 19.16 29.17
N PHE A 31 -12.58 18.21 29.27
CA PHE A 31 -12.19 17.38 28.14
C PHE A 31 -13.34 16.53 27.63
N GLU A 32 -14.14 15.92 28.51
CA GLU A 32 -15.35 15.19 28.12
C GLU A 32 -16.36 16.08 27.39
N ARG A 33 -16.56 17.31 27.86
CA ARG A 33 -17.43 18.30 27.18
C ARG A 33 -16.91 18.65 25.79
N ILE A 34 -15.60 18.89 25.64
CA ILE A 34 -14.99 19.18 24.34
C ILE A 34 -15.09 17.94 23.44
N ALA A 35 -14.91 16.73 23.98
CA ALA A 35 -15.02 15.48 23.24
C ALA A 35 -16.44 15.29 22.67
N SER A 36 -17.47 15.62 23.44
CA SER A 36 -18.86 15.59 22.98
C SER A 36 -19.08 16.57 21.81
N VAL A 37 -18.52 17.78 21.91
CA VAL A 37 -18.57 18.77 20.82
C VAL A 37 -17.82 18.27 19.59
N MET A 38 -16.62 17.71 19.76
CA MET A 38 -15.83 17.12 18.67
C MET A 38 -16.59 15.99 17.98
N ALA A 39 -17.17 15.05 18.73
CA ALA A 39 -17.96 13.95 18.20
C ALA A 39 -19.20 14.41 17.42
N SER A 40 -19.77 15.57 17.77
CA SER A 40 -20.90 16.18 17.06
C SER A 40 -20.50 16.94 15.78
N SER A 41 -19.21 17.23 15.61
CA SER A 41 -18.72 18.04 14.48
C SER A 41 -18.62 17.22 13.21
N LYS A 42 -19.35 17.63 12.17
CA LYS A 42 -19.38 16.92 10.88
C LYS A 42 -18.25 17.28 9.93
N PHE A 43 -17.70 18.50 10.06
CA PHE A 43 -16.71 19.03 9.12
C PHE A 43 -15.31 19.06 9.73
N ALA A 44 -15.19 19.48 11.00
CA ALA A 44 -13.88 19.67 11.61
C ALA A 44 -13.24 18.36 12.10
N VAL A 45 -14.02 17.28 12.20
CA VAL A 45 -13.60 15.97 12.72
C VAL A 45 -13.87 14.88 11.67
N PRO A 46 -12.91 13.97 11.41
CA PRO A 46 -13.09 12.87 10.44
C PRO A 46 -14.22 11.91 10.78
N LYS A 47 -14.75 11.22 9.76
CA LYS A 47 -15.89 10.30 9.89
C LYS A 47 -15.69 9.19 10.93
N HIS A 48 -14.47 8.66 11.08
CA HIS A 48 -14.18 7.58 12.04
C HIS A 48 -14.22 8.04 13.50
N LEU A 49 -14.16 9.35 13.77
CA LEU A 49 -14.28 9.94 15.12
C LEU A 49 -15.67 10.53 15.38
N GLN A 50 -16.50 10.71 14.35
CA GLN A 50 -17.85 11.26 14.49
C GLN A 50 -18.76 10.31 15.28
N GLY A 51 -19.49 10.85 16.25
CA GLY A 51 -20.33 10.05 17.14
C GLY A 51 -19.58 9.25 18.21
N ASN A 52 -18.25 9.15 18.14
CA ASN A 52 -17.45 8.48 19.16
C ASN A 52 -16.80 9.50 20.11
N THR A 53 -17.45 9.71 21.26
CA THR A 53 -16.94 10.62 22.29
C THR A 53 -15.68 10.07 22.97
N GLY A 54 -15.56 8.74 23.12
CA GLY A 54 -14.40 8.11 23.74
C GLY A 54 -13.12 8.31 22.92
N ASP A 55 -13.19 8.09 21.60
CA ASP A 55 -12.04 8.30 20.72
C ASP A 55 -11.69 9.80 20.61
N CYS A 56 -12.70 10.68 20.56
CA CYS A 56 -12.46 12.13 20.59
C CYS A 56 -11.75 12.57 21.88
N LEU A 57 -12.13 11.99 23.02
CA LEU A 57 -11.50 12.26 24.32
C LEU A 57 -10.03 11.79 24.33
N ALA A 58 -9.74 10.62 23.78
CA ALA A 58 -8.37 10.12 23.63
C ALA A 58 -7.52 11.08 22.77
N ILE A 59 -8.06 11.58 21.66
CA ILE A 59 -7.40 12.60 20.83
C ILE A 59 -7.12 13.87 21.63
N ILE A 60 -8.10 14.37 22.40
CA ILE A 60 -7.93 15.59 23.20
C ILE A 60 -6.80 15.40 24.22
N MET A 61 -6.80 14.28 24.93
CA MET A 61 -5.76 13.96 25.91
C MET A 61 -4.38 13.88 25.23
N GLN A 62 -4.28 13.21 24.08
CA GLN A 62 -3.02 13.14 23.32
C GLN A 62 -2.56 14.51 22.81
N SER A 63 -3.51 15.33 22.35
CA SER A 63 -3.26 16.69 21.86
C SER A 63 -2.77 17.61 22.99
N ALA A 64 -3.30 17.44 24.19
CA ALA A 64 -2.83 18.14 25.38
C ALA A 64 -1.38 17.78 25.72
N GLN A 65 -0.99 16.50 25.61
CA GLN A 65 0.41 16.06 25.80
C GLN A 65 1.37 16.67 24.77
N TRP A 66 0.92 16.77 23.52
CA TRP A 66 1.68 17.40 22.44
C TRP A 66 1.58 18.92 22.41
N GLN A 67 0.71 19.50 23.24
CA GLN A 67 0.38 20.93 23.26
C GLN A 67 -0.04 21.43 21.87
N MET A 68 -0.92 20.68 21.21
CA MET A 68 -1.46 20.98 19.88
C MET A 68 -2.98 21.10 19.93
N ASP A 69 -3.57 21.75 18.93
CA ASP A 69 -5.01 21.86 18.79
C ASP A 69 -5.67 20.49 18.53
N PRO A 70 -6.63 20.04 19.36
CA PRO A 70 -7.29 18.75 19.19
C PRO A 70 -7.98 18.55 17.84
N PHE A 71 -8.54 19.60 17.24
CA PHE A 71 -9.18 19.50 15.92
C PHE A 71 -8.15 19.27 14.81
N ALA A 72 -7.04 20.01 14.85
CA ALA A 72 -5.94 19.80 13.91
C ALA A 72 -5.31 18.40 14.03
N VAL A 73 -5.16 17.88 15.26
CA VAL A 73 -4.67 16.51 15.48
C VAL A 73 -5.67 15.49 14.94
N ALA A 74 -6.96 15.65 15.24
CA ALA A 74 -8.02 14.75 14.76
C ALA A 74 -8.01 14.63 13.22
N GLN A 75 -7.86 15.75 12.50
CA GLN A 75 -7.83 15.78 11.03
C GLN A 75 -6.65 15.00 10.42
N LYS A 76 -5.61 14.75 11.21
CA LYS A 76 -4.40 14.01 10.80
C LYS A 76 -4.41 12.56 11.29
N THR A 77 -5.58 12.03 11.62
CA THR A 77 -5.77 10.63 11.99
C THR A 77 -6.49 9.84 10.92
N HIS A 78 -6.22 8.53 10.89
CA HIS A 78 -6.83 7.57 9.98
C HIS A 78 -7.17 6.29 10.75
N GLN A 79 -8.18 5.56 10.30
CA GLN A 79 -8.53 4.26 10.86
C GLN A 79 -8.17 3.16 9.87
N ILE A 80 -7.38 2.17 10.30
CA ILE A 80 -7.04 0.98 9.54
C ILE A 80 -7.24 -0.24 10.43
N ASN A 81 -8.03 -1.21 9.98
CA ASN A 81 -8.32 -2.45 10.73
C ASN A 81 -8.76 -2.22 12.19
N GLY A 82 -9.53 -1.16 12.44
CA GLY A 82 -10.01 -0.81 13.78
C GLY A 82 -8.98 -0.11 14.68
N VAL A 83 -7.75 0.07 14.23
CA VAL A 83 -6.69 0.78 14.95
C VAL A 83 -6.54 2.20 14.42
N LEU A 84 -6.33 3.14 15.33
CA LEU A 84 -6.14 4.56 15.01
C LEU A 84 -4.67 4.83 14.66
N GLY A 85 -4.44 5.30 13.44
CA GLY A 85 -3.14 5.75 12.96
C GLY A 85 -3.03 7.26 12.82
N TYR A 86 -1.82 7.78 12.91
CA TYR A 86 -1.52 9.20 12.80
C TYR A 86 -0.61 9.47 11.61
N GLU A 87 -0.90 10.53 10.84
CA GLU A 87 -0.08 10.88 9.67
C GLU A 87 1.35 11.28 10.06
N ALA A 88 2.31 10.97 9.18
CA ALA A 88 3.70 11.37 9.36
C ALA A 88 3.90 12.90 9.41
N GLN A 89 3.00 13.68 8.78
CA GLN A 89 3.00 15.14 8.89
C GLN A 89 2.80 15.60 10.33
N LEU A 90 1.87 14.98 11.05
CA LEU A 90 1.63 15.28 12.45
C LEU A 90 2.85 14.88 13.29
N VAL A 91 3.41 13.69 13.05
CA VAL A 91 4.62 13.23 13.74
C VAL A 91 5.75 14.26 13.58
N ASN A 92 5.98 14.78 12.37
CA ASN A 92 6.99 15.81 12.15
C ASN A 92 6.72 17.09 12.94
N ALA A 93 5.46 17.54 13.00
CA ALA A 93 5.06 18.72 13.77
C ALA A 93 5.28 18.51 15.28
N VAL A 94 4.91 17.33 15.78
CA VAL A 94 5.11 16.94 17.18
C VAL A 94 6.59 16.94 17.53
N ILE A 95 7.45 16.31 16.71
CA ILE A 95 8.90 16.30 16.94
C ILE A 95 9.47 17.72 16.92
N THR A 96 9.06 18.54 15.96
CA THR A 96 9.53 19.94 15.86
C THR A 96 9.18 20.75 17.12
N ASN A 97 8.02 20.50 17.74
CA ASN A 97 7.55 21.28 18.88
C ASN A 97 8.01 20.72 20.23
N ARG A 98 8.08 19.39 20.37
CA ARG A 98 8.23 18.71 21.67
C ARG A 98 9.55 17.98 21.84
N ALA A 99 10.21 17.57 20.77
CA ALA A 99 11.49 16.89 20.90
C ALA A 99 12.57 17.86 21.39
N PRO A 100 13.56 17.37 22.15
CA PRO A 100 14.70 18.18 22.57
C PRO A 100 15.69 18.36 21.40
N ILE A 101 15.23 18.83 20.24
CA ILE A 101 16.08 19.17 19.09
C ILE A 101 16.38 20.67 19.05
N THR A 102 17.49 21.04 18.42
CA THR A 102 17.80 22.42 18.06
C THR A 102 17.35 22.68 16.62
N GLY A 103 16.37 23.57 16.45
CA GLY A 103 15.83 23.89 15.12
C GLY A 103 14.78 22.88 14.65
N ARG A 104 14.98 22.31 13.46
CA ARG A 104 14.05 21.37 12.82
C ARG A 104 14.82 20.17 12.25
N LEU A 105 14.11 19.11 11.88
CA LEU A 105 14.67 18.04 11.07
C LEU A 105 15.13 18.59 9.72
N ASN A 106 16.33 18.20 9.32
CA ASN A 106 16.93 18.54 8.04
C ASN A 106 16.90 17.32 7.12
N PHE A 107 16.84 17.58 5.81
CA PHE A 107 16.65 16.57 4.78
C PHE A 107 17.60 16.82 3.62
N GLU A 108 18.24 15.76 3.15
CA GLU A 108 19.05 15.78 1.93
C GLU A 108 18.73 14.53 1.10
N TRP A 109 18.21 14.74 -0.11
CA TRP A 109 17.96 13.65 -1.05
C TRP A 109 19.18 13.48 -1.96
N TYR A 110 19.55 12.24 -2.22
CA TYR A 110 20.65 11.89 -3.11
C TYR A 110 20.19 10.90 -4.19
N GLY A 111 20.99 10.78 -5.25
CA GLY A 111 20.69 9.97 -6.45
C GLY A 111 19.84 10.71 -7.50
N ASP A 112 19.62 10.07 -8.65
CA ASP A 112 18.80 10.62 -9.74
C ASP A 112 17.32 10.23 -9.57
N TRP A 113 16.43 11.23 -9.51
CA TRP A 113 14.99 11.04 -9.31
C TRP A 113 14.14 11.35 -10.56
N THR A 114 14.75 11.62 -11.70
CA THR A 114 14.04 12.07 -12.92
C THR A 114 13.06 11.02 -13.47
N LYS A 115 13.30 9.72 -13.22
CA LYS A 115 12.45 8.60 -13.68
C LYS A 115 12.21 7.56 -12.59
N ILE A 116 11.79 8.01 -11.40
CA ILE A 116 11.54 7.08 -10.30
C ILE A 116 10.14 6.47 -10.35
N ASN A 117 10.04 5.14 -10.24
CA ASN A 117 8.81 4.46 -9.85
C ASN A 117 8.89 4.14 -8.36
N GLY A 118 8.25 4.94 -7.52
CA GLY A 118 8.38 4.80 -6.06
C GLY A 118 7.72 3.55 -5.48
N LYS A 119 6.96 2.74 -6.23
CA LYS A 119 6.46 1.43 -5.78
C LYS A 119 7.48 0.31 -6.00
N GLU A 120 8.22 0.37 -7.11
CA GLU A 120 9.10 -0.72 -7.56
C GLU A 120 10.58 -0.44 -7.35
N ASP A 121 10.98 0.83 -7.26
CA ASP A 121 12.40 1.21 -7.18
C ASP A 121 13.03 0.68 -5.88
N LYS A 122 14.09 -0.12 -6.03
CA LYS A 122 14.90 -0.71 -4.95
C LYS A 122 16.35 -0.23 -5.01
N SER A 123 16.58 0.96 -5.58
CA SER A 123 17.92 1.53 -5.71
C SER A 123 18.56 1.75 -4.34
N TRP A 124 19.84 1.37 -4.23
CA TRP A 124 20.66 1.67 -3.05
C TRP A 124 21.35 3.04 -3.15
N ASP A 125 21.51 3.52 -4.38
CA ASP A 125 22.15 4.78 -4.78
C ASP A 125 21.20 6.00 -4.73
N LYS A 126 19.90 5.78 -4.50
CA LYS A 126 18.89 6.81 -4.31
C LYS A 126 18.32 6.74 -2.91
N GLY A 127 18.20 7.87 -2.24
CA GLY A 127 17.71 7.88 -0.88
C GLY A 127 17.62 9.25 -0.26
N ILE A 128 17.43 9.24 1.05
CA ILE A 128 17.36 10.44 1.88
C ILE A 128 18.24 10.28 3.12
N LYS A 129 18.94 11.35 3.46
CA LYS A 129 19.55 11.55 4.76
C LYS A 129 18.68 12.51 5.58
N VAL A 130 18.40 12.15 6.82
CA VAL A 130 17.62 12.97 7.75
C VAL A 130 18.36 13.11 9.07
N TRP A 131 18.49 14.33 9.56
CA TRP A 131 19.21 14.60 10.81
C TRP A 131 18.64 15.77 11.60
N ALA A 132 18.87 15.71 12.91
CA ALA A 132 18.70 16.83 13.82
C ALA A 132 19.71 16.74 14.96
N THR A 133 20.07 17.88 15.52
CA THR A 133 20.95 17.95 16.70
C THR A 133 20.09 18.02 17.95
N LEU A 134 20.34 17.14 18.92
CA LEU A 134 19.66 17.20 20.21
C LEU A 134 20.26 18.31 21.09
N LYS A 135 19.44 18.90 21.95
CA LYS A 135 19.87 19.90 22.93
C LYS A 135 20.89 19.26 23.87
N GLY A 136 22.08 19.85 23.93
CA GLY A 136 23.20 19.35 24.72
C GLY A 136 24.17 18.46 23.94
N GLU A 137 23.87 18.11 22.69
CA GLU A 137 24.79 17.41 21.79
C GLU A 137 25.43 18.38 20.79
N THR A 138 26.70 18.13 20.46
CA THR A 138 27.43 18.91 19.44
C THR A 138 27.31 18.28 18.05
N THR A 139 27.12 16.97 18.00
CA THR A 139 27.02 16.20 16.75
C THR A 139 25.57 15.91 16.41
N PRO A 140 25.12 16.14 15.16
CA PRO A 140 23.78 15.79 14.74
C PRO A 140 23.59 14.27 14.73
N ARG A 141 22.39 13.81 15.09
CA ARG A 141 21.99 12.42 14.92
C ARG A 141 21.36 12.27 13.54
N GLU A 142 21.95 11.43 12.71
CA GLU A 142 21.51 11.21 11.33
C GLU A 142 21.03 9.77 11.09
N ILE A 143 20.07 9.63 10.19
CA ILE A 143 19.74 8.36 9.56
C ILE A 143 19.85 8.50 8.05
N ASN A 144 20.20 7.41 7.39
CA ASN A 144 20.18 7.29 5.95
C ASN A 144 19.23 6.16 5.55
N ILE A 145 18.31 6.44 4.63
CA ILE A 145 17.40 5.45 4.07
C ILE A 145 17.48 5.52 2.55
N SER A 146 17.94 4.43 1.94
CA SER A 146 17.84 4.22 0.50
C SER A 146 16.47 3.63 0.10
N MET A 147 16.12 3.75 -1.17
CA MET A 147 14.91 3.12 -1.73
C MET A 147 14.94 1.58 -1.55
N GLY A 148 16.12 0.98 -1.60
CA GLY A 148 16.34 -0.45 -1.30
C GLY A 148 15.95 -0.85 0.14
N GLN A 149 15.97 0.08 1.10
CA GLN A 149 15.66 -0.17 2.52
C GLN A 149 14.20 0.13 2.92
N VAL A 150 13.36 0.56 1.96
CA VAL A 150 11.95 0.91 2.21
C VAL A 150 11.10 -0.35 2.51
N GLY A 151 11.52 -1.52 2.04
CA GLY A 151 10.75 -2.77 2.11
C GLY A 151 9.83 -2.96 0.90
N SER A 152 9.15 -4.12 0.84
CA SER A 152 8.22 -4.50 -0.23
C SER A 152 6.84 -3.86 -0.07
N VAL A 153 6.39 -3.63 1.17
CA VAL A 153 5.07 -3.06 1.45
C VAL A 153 5.09 -1.55 1.25
N ARG A 154 4.38 -1.08 0.23
CA ARG A 154 4.33 0.34 -0.16
C ARG A 154 2.89 0.73 -0.46
N ASN A 155 2.03 0.83 0.56
CA ASN A 155 0.59 0.96 0.33
C ASN A 155 0.11 2.40 0.08
N SER A 156 0.90 3.40 0.48
CA SER A 156 0.57 4.81 0.23
C SER A 156 0.51 5.14 -1.28
N PRO A 157 -0.49 5.88 -1.77
CA PRO A 157 -0.51 6.41 -3.13
C PRO A 157 0.60 7.43 -3.38
N LEU A 158 1.16 8.04 -2.32
CA LEU A 158 2.30 8.97 -2.44
C LEU A 158 3.54 8.30 -3.04
N TRP A 159 3.68 6.98 -2.93
CA TRP A 159 4.75 6.26 -3.62
C TRP A 159 4.66 6.35 -5.15
N VAL A 160 3.53 6.76 -5.72
CA VAL A 160 3.39 7.02 -7.16
C VAL A 160 3.49 8.52 -7.44
N SER A 161 2.75 9.35 -6.68
CA SER A 161 2.65 10.78 -6.98
C SER A 161 3.86 11.60 -6.52
N ASP A 162 4.41 11.32 -5.34
CA ASP A 162 5.60 12.00 -4.81
C ASP A 162 6.43 11.04 -3.93
N PRO A 163 7.29 10.21 -4.55
CA PRO A 163 8.13 9.25 -3.84
C PRO A 163 9.13 9.93 -2.89
N ARG A 164 9.58 11.16 -3.20
CA ARG A 164 10.55 11.90 -2.38
C ARG A 164 9.94 12.26 -1.04
N GLN A 165 8.71 12.80 -1.08
CA GLN A 165 7.96 13.16 0.10
C GLN A 165 7.62 11.93 0.94
N GLN A 166 7.18 10.84 0.30
CA GLN A 166 6.86 9.61 1.02
C GLN A 166 8.08 8.98 1.71
N LEU A 167 9.24 9.01 1.05
CA LEU A 167 10.50 8.55 1.66
C LEU A 167 10.90 9.42 2.85
N ALA A 168 10.72 10.74 2.76
CA ALA A 168 10.97 11.65 3.88
C ALA A 168 10.06 11.36 5.08
N TYR A 169 8.79 11.05 4.85
CA TYR A 169 7.87 10.62 5.91
C TYR A 169 8.31 9.33 6.58
N LEU A 170 8.77 8.34 5.81
CA LEU A 170 9.34 7.12 6.38
C LEU A 170 10.57 7.43 7.24
N ALA A 171 11.46 8.31 6.77
CA ALA A 171 12.66 8.71 7.49
C ALA A 171 12.34 9.44 8.80
N ILE A 172 11.41 10.41 8.81
CA ILE A 172 10.98 11.11 10.03
C ILE A 172 10.52 10.11 11.09
N LYS A 173 9.72 9.12 10.70
CA LYS A 173 9.24 8.08 11.62
C LYS A 173 10.37 7.23 12.15
N ARG A 174 11.25 6.69 11.31
CA ARG A 174 12.38 5.86 11.77
C ARG A 174 13.33 6.66 12.68
N TRP A 175 13.60 7.93 12.34
CA TRP A 175 14.46 8.81 13.15
C TRP A 175 13.84 9.05 14.52
N SER A 176 12.55 9.39 14.54
CA SER A 176 11.83 9.72 15.77
C SER A 176 11.60 8.52 16.68
N ARG A 177 11.34 7.32 16.12
CA ARG A 177 11.31 6.06 16.86
C ARG A 177 12.65 5.73 17.52
N LEU A 178 13.75 6.05 16.87
CA LEU A 178 15.09 5.72 17.35
C LEU A 178 15.59 6.71 18.40
N TYR A 179 15.38 8.01 18.18
CA TYR A 179 16.04 9.05 18.98
C TYR A 179 15.12 9.85 19.89
N THR A 180 13.81 9.85 19.63
CA THR A 180 12.81 10.55 20.45
C THR A 180 11.55 9.69 20.67
N PRO A 181 11.68 8.41 21.09
CA PRO A 181 10.53 7.53 21.26
C PRO A 181 9.57 8.01 22.35
N ASP A 182 10.10 8.71 23.36
CA ASP A 182 9.39 9.33 24.48
C ASP A 182 8.43 10.46 24.05
N VAL A 183 8.65 11.05 22.88
CA VAL A 183 7.79 12.12 22.35
C VAL A 183 6.56 11.53 21.64
N ILE A 184 6.70 10.35 21.03
CA ILE A 184 5.65 9.69 20.23
C ILE A 184 4.89 8.64 21.06
N LEU A 185 5.50 8.06 22.10
CA LEU A 185 4.84 7.15 23.07
C LEU A 185 4.01 6.02 22.45
N GLY A 186 4.53 5.38 21.41
CA GLY A 186 3.86 4.24 20.79
C GLY A 186 2.72 4.58 19.84
N VAL A 187 2.47 5.86 19.52
CA VAL A 187 1.57 6.25 18.44
C VAL A 187 2.01 5.66 17.11
N TYR A 188 1.14 4.90 16.44
CA TYR A 188 1.43 4.24 15.16
C TYR A 188 1.03 5.11 13.98
N THR A 189 1.78 5.02 12.89
CA THR A 189 1.37 5.59 11.60
C THR A 189 0.63 4.56 10.76
N PRO A 190 -0.18 4.98 9.76
CA PRO A 190 -0.99 4.07 8.94
C PRO A 190 -0.24 2.85 8.39
N ASP A 191 0.99 3.02 7.94
CA ASP A 191 1.84 1.97 7.40
C ASP A 191 2.51 1.06 8.44
N GLU A 192 2.45 1.41 9.73
CA GLU A 192 2.95 0.57 10.83
C GLU A 192 1.85 -0.34 11.42
N ILE A 193 0.58 -0.07 11.10
CA ILE A 193 -0.60 -0.72 11.67
C ILE A 193 -1.02 -1.95 10.86
N GLU A 194 -0.75 -1.97 9.56
CA GLU A 194 -1.07 -3.13 8.72
C GLU A 194 -0.12 -4.28 9.06
N GLU A 195 -0.71 -5.45 9.36
CA GLU A 195 -0.03 -6.66 9.83
C GLU A 195 1.26 -6.92 9.04
N ARG A 196 2.40 -6.87 9.74
CA ARG A 196 3.48 -7.78 9.37
C ARG A 196 2.94 -9.14 9.73
N GLU A 197 2.74 -10.02 8.74
CA GLU A 197 2.59 -11.44 9.04
C GLU A 197 3.76 -11.82 9.96
N GLU A 198 3.45 -12.15 11.21
CA GLU A 198 4.45 -12.63 12.13
C GLU A 198 4.97 -13.94 11.55
N LEU A 199 6.18 -13.93 10.98
CA LEU A 199 6.82 -15.15 10.55
C LEU A 199 7.04 -16.02 11.79
N ASP A 200 6.30 -17.11 11.91
CA ASP A 200 6.52 -18.12 12.93
C ASP A 200 7.90 -18.77 12.67
N VAL A 201 8.92 -18.22 13.33
CA VAL A 201 10.29 -18.73 13.32
C VAL A 201 10.48 -19.85 14.34
N THR A 202 9.42 -20.34 14.99
CA THR A 202 9.52 -21.48 15.89
C THR A 202 9.88 -22.71 15.08
N PRO A 203 11.07 -23.31 15.27
CA PRO A 203 11.44 -24.48 14.49
C PRO A 203 10.46 -25.61 14.82
N VAL A 204 9.78 -26.12 13.79
CA VAL A 204 8.91 -27.30 13.91
C VAL A 204 9.71 -28.44 14.52
N GLN A 205 9.31 -28.90 15.71
CA GLN A 205 10.00 -30.00 16.37
C GLN A 205 9.83 -31.27 15.53
N SER A 206 10.94 -31.90 15.14
CA SER A 206 10.93 -33.14 14.38
C SER A 206 10.26 -34.26 15.18
N THR A 207 9.39 -35.02 14.53
CA THR A 207 8.67 -36.18 15.09
C THR A 207 9.56 -37.40 15.34
N VAL A 208 10.80 -37.37 14.84
CA VAL A 208 11.77 -38.46 15.00
C VAL A 208 12.34 -38.48 16.43
N LYS A 209 12.08 -39.56 17.16
CA LYS A 209 12.65 -39.83 18.49
C LYS A 209 14.19 -39.68 18.46
N LYS A 210 14.72 -38.76 19.28
CA LYS A 210 16.15 -38.64 19.57
C LYS A 210 16.66 -39.94 20.20
N HIS A 211 17.18 -40.87 19.40
CA HIS A 211 18.22 -41.87 19.73
C HIS A 211 18.30 -42.98 18.68
N ASN A 212 18.65 -42.69 17.42
CA ASN A 212 18.90 -43.73 16.41
C ASN A 212 20.13 -43.44 15.53
N GLY A 213 21.28 -43.12 16.15
CA GLY A 213 22.59 -43.08 15.47
C GLY A 213 22.65 -42.30 14.15
N ALA A 214 23.62 -42.64 13.28
CA ALA A 214 23.84 -41.95 12.00
C ALA A 214 22.66 -42.08 11.01
N ASN A 215 21.87 -43.15 11.12
CA ASN A 215 20.69 -43.36 10.25
C ASN A 215 19.50 -42.49 10.66
N GLY A 216 19.33 -42.21 11.96
CA GLY A 216 18.31 -41.29 12.46
C GLY A 216 18.59 -39.82 12.10
N LEU A 217 19.87 -39.45 12.00
CA LEU A 217 20.30 -38.14 11.50
C LEU A 217 20.00 -37.97 10.00
N LYS A 218 20.27 -38.99 9.18
CA LYS A 218 19.89 -38.97 7.75
C LYS A 218 18.38 -38.91 7.56
N ALA A 219 17.61 -39.64 8.37
CA ALA A 219 16.16 -39.57 8.34
C ALA A 219 15.63 -38.19 8.77
N GLN A 220 16.22 -37.54 9.78
CA GLN A 220 15.87 -36.17 10.17
C GLN A 220 16.27 -35.13 9.12
N MET A 221 17.39 -35.33 8.40
CA MET A 221 17.79 -34.44 7.31
C MET A 221 16.85 -34.59 6.11
N ALA A 222 16.45 -35.82 5.76
CA ALA A 222 15.46 -36.06 4.71
C ALA A 222 14.06 -35.53 5.08
N GLU A 223 13.63 -35.65 6.35
CA GLU A 223 12.36 -35.10 6.84
C GLU A 223 12.40 -33.56 6.87
N ARG A 224 13.57 -32.94 7.15
CA ARG A 224 13.77 -31.49 7.01
C ARG A 224 13.81 -31.03 5.56
N GLU A 225 14.44 -31.77 4.66
CA GLU A 225 14.44 -31.47 3.22
C GLU A 225 13.01 -31.56 2.65
N GLN A 226 12.23 -32.56 3.05
CA GLN A 226 10.81 -32.69 2.68
C GLN A 226 9.91 -31.62 3.32
N ALA A 227 10.14 -31.24 4.57
CA ALA A 227 9.39 -30.15 5.22
C ALA A 227 9.78 -28.75 4.71
N GLN A 228 11.00 -28.61 4.17
CA GLN A 228 11.45 -27.40 3.50
C GLN A 228 10.94 -27.34 2.03
N GLU A 229 10.58 -28.49 1.46
CA GLU A 229 9.90 -28.62 0.16
C GLU A 229 8.37 -28.53 0.22
N THR A 230 7.74 -28.62 1.39
CA THR A 230 6.35 -28.16 1.55
C THR A 230 6.34 -26.64 1.58
N VAL A 231 6.65 -26.04 0.43
CA VAL A 231 6.07 -24.77 0.02
C VAL A 231 4.59 -24.88 0.30
N ILE A 232 4.11 -23.93 1.09
CA ILE A 232 2.69 -23.78 1.41
C ILE A 232 1.96 -23.78 0.06
N ASP A 233 1.20 -24.83 -0.20
CA ASP A 233 0.24 -24.88 -1.31
C ASP A 233 -0.93 -23.95 -0.90
N MET A 234 -0.66 -22.65 -0.99
CA MET A 234 -1.64 -21.60 -0.84
C MET A 234 -2.41 -21.49 -2.15
N ALA A 235 -3.71 -21.73 -2.02
CA ALA A 235 -4.74 -21.76 -3.06
C ALA A 235 -4.72 -23.03 -3.91
N GLN A 236 -5.91 -23.61 -4.14
CA GLN A 236 -6.13 -24.56 -5.23
C GLN A 236 -5.42 -24.03 -6.47
N GLU A 237 -4.46 -24.77 -7.01
CA GLU A 237 -3.86 -24.46 -8.31
C GLU A 237 -4.99 -24.33 -9.33
N PHE A 238 -5.39 -23.10 -9.61
CA PHE A 238 -6.31 -22.81 -10.68
C PHE A 238 -5.57 -23.18 -11.96
N ASN A 239 -6.08 -24.14 -12.71
CA ASN A 239 -5.39 -24.64 -13.90
C ASN A 239 -5.44 -23.60 -15.03
N THR A 240 -4.54 -22.62 -14.95
CA THR A 240 -4.38 -21.51 -15.90
C THR A 240 -4.12 -22.01 -17.31
N SER A 241 -3.36 -23.11 -17.46
CA SER A 241 -3.06 -23.72 -18.76
C SER A 241 -4.30 -24.26 -19.48
N ALA A 242 -5.23 -24.88 -18.74
CA ALA A 242 -6.47 -25.39 -19.28
C ALA A 242 -7.40 -24.25 -19.73
N LEU A 243 -7.45 -23.15 -18.97
CA LEU A 243 -8.23 -21.97 -19.32
C LEU A 243 -7.67 -21.28 -20.58
N ILE A 244 -6.34 -21.14 -20.69
CA ILE A 244 -5.70 -20.57 -21.88
C ILE A 244 -6.04 -21.41 -23.12
N THR A 245 -6.03 -22.74 -22.99
CA THR A 245 -6.41 -23.65 -24.08
C THR A 245 -7.89 -23.49 -24.45
N GLN A 246 -8.79 -23.32 -23.48
CA GLN A 246 -10.20 -23.03 -23.73
C GLN A 246 -10.40 -21.69 -24.43
N ILE A 247 -9.66 -20.65 -24.05
CA ILE A 247 -9.69 -19.34 -24.70
C ILE A 247 -9.31 -19.48 -26.18
N HIS A 248 -8.20 -20.16 -26.49
CA HIS A 248 -7.78 -20.37 -27.88
C HIS A 248 -8.75 -21.22 -28.71
N ALA A 249 -9.49 -22.13 -28.08
CA ALA A 249 -10.47 -23.00 -28.74
C ALA A 249 -11.83 -22.31 -29.03
N THR A 250 -12.07 -21.09 -28.54
CA THR A 250 -13.34 -20.38 -28.78
C THR A 250 -13.47 -19.91 -30.23
N GLU A 251 -14.61 -20.18 -30.86
CA GLU A 251 -14.87 -19.83 -32.27
C GLU A 251 -15.81 -18.63 -32.43
N THR A 252 -16.46 -18.19 -31.34
CA THR A 252 -17.42 -17.07 -31.36
C THR A 252 -17.17 -16.10 -30.20
N LEU A 253 -17.54 -14.83 -30.41
CA LEU A 253 -17.36 -13.77 -29.42
C LEU A 253 -18.20 -14.02 -28.14
N GLU A 254 -19.33 -14.71 -28.27
CA GLU A 254 -20.21 -15.09 -27.16
C GLU A 254 -19.55 -16.14 -26.26
N GLN A 255 -18.96 -17.20 -26.86
CA GLN A 255 -18.21 -18.22 -26.13
C GLN A 255 -17.00 -17.63 -25.39
N LEU A 256 -16.29 -16.69 -26.01
CA LEU A 256 -15.17 -16.01 -25.38
C LEU A 256 -15.61 -15.21 -24.14
N ARG A 257 -16.79 -14.57 -24.20
CA ARG A 257 -17.36 -13.84 -23.05
C ARG A 257 -17.78 -14.77 -21.92
N GLU A 258 -18.35 -15.94 -22.23
CA GLU A 258 -18.67 -16.96 -21.22
C GLU A 258 -17.41 -17.46 -20.50
N VAL A 259 -16.35 -17.79 -21.25
CA VAL A 259 -15.05 -18.21 -20.68
C VAL A 259 -14.41 -17.09 -19.85
N SER A 260 -14.56 -15.82 -20.25
CA SER A 260 -14.06 -14.70 -19.45
C SER A 260 -14.76 -14.53 -18.10
N SER A 261 -16.02 -14.98 -17.99
CA SER A 261 -16.80 -14.88 -16.75
C SER A 261 -16.44 -15.92 -15.70
N THR A 262 -15.78 -17.01 -16.10
CA THR A 262 -15.33 -18.08 -15.21
C THR A 262 -13.93 -17.83 -14.64
N VAL A 263 -13.26 -16.74 -15.05
CA VAL A 263 -11.92 -16.37 -14.58
C VAL A 263 -12.02 -15.71 -13.19
N PRO A 264 -11.37 -16.26 -12.15
CA PRO A 264 -11.31 -15.61 -10.85
C PRO A 264 -10.64 -14.22 -10.93
N THR A 265 -11.06 -13.29 -10.06
CA THR A 265 -10.48 -11.93 -10.03
C THR A 265 -9.19 -11.85 -9.21
N ASP A 266 -8.84 -12.92 -8.50
CA ASP A 266 -7.73 -13.00 -7.54
C ASP A 266 -6.64 -13.96 -8.02
N LEU A 267 -6.20 -13.79 -9.27
CA LEU A 267 -5.02 -14.50 -9.78
C LEU A 267 -3.77 -13.67 -9.56
N GLY A 268 -2.74 -14.29 -8.99
CA GLY A 268 -1.40 -13.70 -8.90
C GLY A 268 -0.73 -13.55 -10.27
N GLU A 269 0.28 -12.68 -10.33
CA GLU A 269 1.20 -12.60 -11.48
C GLU A 269 2.17 -13.81 -11.45
N PRO A 270 2.47 -14.48 -12.58
CA PRO A 270 2.27 -14.05 -13.98
C PRO A 270 0.95 -14.51 -14.66
N ALA A 271 0.15 -15.35 -13.99
CA ALA A 271 -1.04 -15.99 -14.58
C ALA A 271 -2.10 -14.98 -15.05
N GLN A 272 -2.27 -13.89 -14.30
CA GLN A 272 -3.21 -12.82 -14.66
C GLN A 272 -2.84 -12.14 -15.98
N THR A 273 -1.56 -11.84 -16.19
CA THR A 273 -1.06 -11.23 -17.42
C THR A 273 -1.20 -12.17 -18.62
N GLU A 274 -0.91 -13.46 -18.44
CA GLU A 274 -1.02 -14.46 -19.52
C GLU A 274 -2.47 -14.64 -20.00
N ILE A 275 -3.43 -14.77 -19.08
CA ILE A 275 -4.85 -14.92 -19.43
C ILE A 275 -5.39 -13.67 -20.11
N LYS A 276 -4.99 -12.47 -19.64
CA LYS A 276 -5.39 -11.20 -20.25
C LYS A 276 -4.87 -11.06 -21.67
N ASN A 277 -3.63 -11.46 -21.92
CA ASN A 277 -3.02 -11.44 -23.24
C ASN A 277 -3.70 -12.46 -24.17
N ALA A 278 -3.92 -13.70 -23.72
CA ALA A 278 -4.59 -14.74 -24.50
C ALA A 278 -6.02 -14.30 -24.90
N HIS A 279 -6.80 -13.76 -23.95
CA HIS A 279 -8.14 -13.25 -24.22
C HIS A 279 -8.12 -12.06 -25.18
N GLY A 280 -7.17 -11.13 -25.02
CA GLY A 280 -7.01 -9.96 -25.90
C GLY A 280 -6.76 -10.36 -27.35
N TRP A 281 -5.83 -11.30 -27.57
CA TRP A 281 -5.50 -11.81 -28.91
C TRP A 281 -6.64 -12.62 -29.53
N GLN A 282 -7.31 -13.48 -28.76
CA GLN A 282 -8.45 -14.24 -29.28
C GLN A 282 -9.61 -13.32 -29.66
N LYS A 283 -9.90 -12.31 -28.84
CA LYS A 283 -10.93 -11.30 -29.15
C LYS A 283 -10.60 -10.54 -30.44
N PHE A 284 -9.35 -10.13 -30.60
CA PHE A 284 -8.89 -9.46 -31.81
C PHE A 284 -9.08 -10.34 -33.05
N TYR A 285 -8.66 -11.61 -32.98
CA TYR A 285 -8.82 -12.57 -34.06
C TYR A 285 -10.29 -12.76 -34.46
N LEU A 286 -11.18 -13.03 -33.49
CA LEU A 286 -12.61 -13.23 -33.77
C LEU A 286 -13.28 -11.97 -34.33
N GLN A 287 -12.91 -10.79 -33.82
CA GLN A 287 -13.43 -9.52 -34.36
C GLN A 287 -12.98 -9.29 -35.80
N LEU A 288 -11.73 -9.63 -36.13
CA LEU A 288 -11.20 -9.50 -37.48
C LEU A 288 -11.96 -10.42 -38.46
N LEU A 289 -12.32 -11.63 -38.04
CA LEU A 289 -13.14 -12.53 -38.86
C LEU A 289 -14.52 -11.93 -39.15
N ILE A 290 -15.19 -11.39 -38.12
CA ILE A 290 -16.50 -10.73 -38.28
C ILE A 290 -16.38 -9.54 -39.22
N ASP A 291 -15.37 -8.67 -39.01
CA ASP A 291 -15.17 -7.48 -39.84
C ASP A 291 -14.91 -7.84 -41.32
N LEU A 292 -14.19 -8.93 -41.59
CA LEU A 292 -13.95 -9.43 -42.95
C LEU A 292 -15.20 -10.03 -43.59
N GLU A 293 -16.06 -10.69 -42.81
CA GLU A 293 -17.32 -11.25 -43.32
C GLU A 293 -18.38 -10.18 -43.59
N ASP A 294 -18.40 -9.12 -42.79
CA ASP A 294 -19.31 -7.97 -42.89
C ASP A 294 -18.84 -6.88 -43.88
N ALA A 295 -17.66 -7.05 -44.50
CA ALA A 295 -17.13 -6.08 -45.45
C ALA A 295 -18.06 -5.93 -46.67
N ALA A 296 -18.52 -4.70 -46.93
CA ALA A 296 -19.50 -4.39 -47.96
C ALA A 296 -18.91 -4.19 -49.37
N ASP A 297 -17.62 -3.93 -49.48
CA ASP A 297 -16.92 -3.70 -50.75
C ASP A 297 -15.43 -4.07 -50.67
N VAL A 298 -14.79 -4.11 -51.85
CA VAL A 298 -13.38 -4.49 -52.02
C VAL A 298 -12.43 -3.44 -51.41
N GLU A 299 -12.84 -2.19 -51.26
CA GLU A 299 -12.00 -1.15 -50.63
C GLU A 299 -11.93 -1.32 -49.12
N ILE A 300 -13.06 -1.66 -48.48
CA ILE A 300 -13.19 -1.90 -47.05
C ILE A 300 -12.40 -3.15 -46.65
N ILE A 301 -12.53 -4.26 -47.40
CA ILE A 301 -11.82 -5.50 -47.07
C ILE A 301 -10.29 -5.32 -47.18
N ASN A 302 -9.82 -4.58 -48.19
CA ASN A 302 -8.40 -4.22 -48.33
C ASN A 302 -7.92 -3.30 -47.20
N SER A 303 -8.76 -2.34 -46.78
CA SER A 303 -8.42 -1.48 -45.64
C SER A 303 -8.37 -2.24 -44.31
N ILE A 304 -9.20 -3.27 -44.13
CA ILE A 304 -9.18 -4.12 -42.92
C ILE A 304 -7.88 -4.93 -42.89
N MET A 305 -7.49 -5.54 -44.02
CA MET A 305 -6.24 -6.29 -44.13
C MET A 305 -5.01 -5.39 -43.86
N GLY A 306 -4.91 -4.23 -44.50
CA GLY A 306 -3.74 -3.36 -44.35
C GLY A 306 -3.64 -2.66 -42.98
N LYS A 307 -4.76 -2.30 -42.34
CA LYS A 307 -4.72 -1.54 -41.08
C LYS A 307 -4.81 -2.39 -39.82
N ARG A 308 -5.51 -3.53 -39.89
CA ARG A 308 -5.76 -4.37 -38.71
C ARG A 308 -4.92 -5.65 -38.75
N PHE A 309 -4.88 -6.35 -39.88
CA PHE A 309 -4.19 -7.63 -39.99
C PHE A 309 -2.67 -7.49 -40.11
N GLU A 310 -2.16 -6.76 -41.12
CA GLU A 310 -0.72 -6.66 -41.40
C GLU A 310 0.15 -6.23 -40.20
N PRO A 311 -0.21 -5.21 -39.40
CA PRO A 311 0.62 -4.77 -38.27
C PRO A 311 0.67 -5.76 -37.10
N ASN A 312 -0.30 -6.68 -37.03
CA ASN A 312 -0.51 -7.59 -35.91
C ASN A 312 -0.26 -9.06 -36.26
N THR A 313 0.28 -9.33 -37.45
CA THR A 313 0.59 -10.68 -37.94
C THR A 313 1.52 -11.47 -37.02
N SER A 314 2.44 -10.79 -36.31
CA SER A 314 3.35 -11.43 -35.35
C SER A 314 2.67 -11.99 -34.09
N GLY A 315 1.43 -11.59 -33.81
CA GLY A 315 0.65 -12.05 -32.65
C GLY A 315 -0.34 -13.18 -32.96
N LEU A 316 -0.40 -13.65 -34.21
CA LEU A 316 -1.32 -14.70 -34.66
C LEU A 316 -0.56 -16.00 -34.94
N SER A 317 -1.23 -17.14 -34.77
CA SER A 317 -0.67 -18.43 -35.18
C SER A 317 -0.81 -18.65 -36.70
N ASP A 318 0.04 -19.49 -37.28
CA ASP A 318 -0.01 -19.83 -38.71
C ASP A 318 -1.40 -20.30 -39.16
N VAL A 319 -2.07 -21.12 -38.34
CA VAL A 319 -3.44 -21.59 -38.59
C VAL A 319 -4.47 -20.45 -38.64
N GLN A 320 -4.32 -19.42 -37.80
CA GLN A 320 -5.21 -18.26 -37.78
C GLN A 320 -4.97 -17.39 -39.02
N ILE A 321 -3.71 -17.22 -39.41
CA ILE A 321 -3.29 -16.49 -40.61
C ILE A 321 -3.87 -17.15 -41.86
N ASP A 322 -3.75 -18.47 -41.99
CA ASP A 322 -4.30 -19.23 -43.12
C ASP A 322 -5.83 -19.08 -43.21
N LYS A 323 -6.52 -19.15 -42.06
CA LYS A 323 -7.99 -18.97 -42.01
C LYS A 323 -8.40 -17.56 -42.43
N ILE A 324 -7.70 -16.52 -41.97
CA ILE A 324 -7.95 -15.13 -42.37
C ILE A 324 -7.75 -14.95 -43.87
N ASN A 325 -6.64 -15.46 -44.42
CA ASN A 325 -6.34 -15.36 -45.86
C ASN A 325 -7.40 -16.08 -46.69
N SER A 326 -7.87 -17.26 -46.27
CA SER A 326 -8.93 -17.99 -46.97
C SER A 326 -10.26 -17.23 -47.02
N ILE A 327 -10.61 -16.52 -45.94
CA ILE A 327 -11.83 -15.70 -45.87
C ILE A 327 -11.69 -14.47 -46.75
N TYR A 328 -10.51 -13.82 -46.72
CA TYR A 328 -10.21 -12.70 -47.60
C TYR A 328 -10.33 -13.07 -49.08
N GLU A 329 -9.70 -14.17 -49.52
CA GLU A 329 -9.78 -14.62 -50.93
C GLU A 329 -11.21 -14.93 -51.37
N ARG A 330 -11.98 -15.63 -50.52
CA ARG A 330 -13.39 -15.93 -50.78
C ARG A 330 -14.23 -14.66 -50.88
N LYS A 331 -14.11 -13.74 -49.90
CA LYS A 331 -14.90 -12.50 -49.85
C LYS A 331 -14.50 -11.51 -50.93
N ALA A 332 -13.22 -11.40 -51.26
CA ALA A 332 -12.76 -10.61 -52.39
C ALA A 332 -13.34 -11.14 -53.71
N ALA A 333 -13.39 -12.46 -53.91
CA ALA A 333 -14.03 -13.05 -55.08
C ALA A 333 -15.55 -12.74 -55.13
N GLU A 334 -16.27 -12.92 -54.01
CA GLU A 334 -17.71 -12.60 -53.89
C GLU A 334 -18.02 -11.13 -54.20
N LEU A 335 -17.18 -10.19 -53.74
CA LEU A 335 -17.39 -8.74 -53.90
C LEU A 335 -16.95 -8.19 -55.27
N THR A 336 -16.21 -8.99 -56.05
CA THR A 336 -15.74 -8.60 -57.41
C THR A 336 -16.62 -9.22 -58.51
N THR A 337 -17.58 -10.08 -58.16
CA THR A 337 -18.53 -10.69 -59.12
C THR A 337 -19.80 -9.89 -59.27
#